data_AF-A0A0F8JLZ6-F1
#
_entry.id   AF-A0A0F8JLZ6-F1
#
_cell.length_a   1.000
_cell.length_b   1.000
_cell.length_c   1.000
_cell.angle_alpha   90.00
_cell.angle_beta   90.00
_cell.angle_gamma   90.00
#
_symmetry.space_group_name_H-M   'P 1'
#
loop_
_entity.id
_entity.type
_entity.pdbx_description
1 polymer ?
#
loop_
_entity_poly.entity_id
_entity_poly.type
_entity_poly.pdbx_seq_one_letter_code
_entity_poly.pdbx_strand_id
1 'polypeptide(L)'
;MVVGDGIDEVKVQHTIYITDCHPRYDVNEDGVVNILDVTSVSQKCGTTVSKPYPRYDVNQDGAVNILDLTLVGNHFGELVK
;
A
#
# COMPACT_ATOMS: atom_id res chain seq x y z
N MET A 1 6.78 57.04 -10.44
CA MET A 1 5.80 56.25 -9.68
C MET A 1 5.92 54.83 -10.20
N VAL A 2 6.61 53.95 -9.48
CA VAL A 2 6.70 52.52 -9.81
C VAL A 2 6.08 51.78 -8.64
N VAL A 3 4.99 51.07 -8.91
CA VAL A 3 4.39 50.14 -7.96
C VAL A 3 5.12 48.83 -8.19
N GLY A 4 5.92 48.40 -7.20
CA GLY A 4 6.51 47.07 -7.19
C GLY A 4 5.48 46.09 -6.67
N ASP A 5 5.03 45.17 -7.51
CA ASP A 5 4.22 44.03 -7.11
C ASP A 5 5.15 43.01 -6.45
N GLY A 6 5.19 43.04 -5.11
CA GLY A 6 5.94 42.09 -4.31
C GLY A 6 5.53 40.66 -4.67
N ILE A 7 6.37 40.00 -5.45
CA ILE A 7 6.35 38.55 -5.62
C ILE A 7 7.53 37.97 -4.83
N ASP A 8 7.33 37.83 -3.52
CA ASP A 8 8.19 36.99 -2.71
C ASP A 8 8.08 35.56 -3.24
N GLU A 9 9.22 35.02 -3.67
CA GLU A 9 9.36 33.67 -4.19
C GLU A 9 8.92 32.67 -3.12
N VAL A 10 7.84 31.93 -3.36
CA VAL A 10 7.35 30.90 -2.43
C VAL A 10 8.33 29.72 -2.43
N LYS A 11 9.30 29.75 -1.50
CA LYS A 11 10.24 28.65 -1.20
C LYS A 11 9.69 27.66 -0.17
N VAL A 12 8.44 27.24 -0.34
CA VAL A 12 7.88 26.13 0.45
C VAL A 12 7.45 25.05 -0.51
N GLN A 13 8.26 23.99 -0.59
CA GLN A 13 7.78 22.70 -1.07
C GLN A 13 6.82 22.16 -0.01
N HIS A 14 5.53 22.23 -0.31
CA HIS A 14 4.54 21.41 0.37
C HIS A 14 4.56 20.04 -0.28
N THR A 15 5.09 19.04 0.42
CA THR A 15 4.95 17.64 0.02
C THR A 15 3.49 17.26 0.17
N ILE A 16 2.78 17.16 -0.95
CA ILE A 16 1.45 16.57 -0.98
C ILE A 16 1.67 15.06 -0.91
N TYR A 17 1.29 14.43 0.21
CA TYR A 17 1.13 12.99 0.25
C TYR A 17 -0.08 12.64 -0.62
N ILE A 18 0.14 12.39 -1.91
CA ILE A 18 -0.78 11.54 -2.65
C ILE A 18 -0.68 10.19 -1.94
N THR A 19 -1.72 9.84 -1.18
CA THR A 19 -1.82 8.50 -0.61
C THR A 19 -1.95 7.56 -1.79
N ASP A 20 -0.82 7.03 -2.23
CA ASP A 20 -0.77 5.90 -3.14
C ASP A 20 -1.52 4.76 -2.45
N CYS A 21 -2.79 4.61 -2.82
CA CYS A 21 -3.70 3.69 -2.16
C CYS A 21 -3.51 2.31 -2.76
N HIS A 22 -2.36 1.69 -2.45
CA HIS A 22 -2.08 0.31 -2.84
C HIS A 22 -3.16 -0.61 -2.27
N PRO A 23 -3.88 -1.37 -3.12
CA PRO A 23 -4.87 -2.32 -2.69
C PRO A 23 -4.21 -3.38 -1.82
N ARG A 24 -4.96 -3.98 -0.89
CA ARG A 24 -4.35 -4.82 0.16
C ARG A 24 -3.65 -6.07 -0.38
N TYR A 25 -4.00 -6.50 -1.59
CA TYR A 25 -3.39 -7.63 -2.27
C TYR A 25 -2.02 -7.32 -2.90
N ASP A 26 -1.66 -6.04 -3.06
CA ASP A 26 -0.28 -5.58 -3.25
C ASP A 26 0.31 -5.38 -1.85
N VAL A 27 0.84 -6.47 -1.30
CA VAL A 27 1.22 -6.57 0.11
C VAL A 27 2.52 -5.82 0.38
N ASN A 28 3.43 -5.79 -0.58
CA ASN A 28 4.72 -5.10 -0.46
C ASN A 28 4.71 -3.64 -0.96
N GLU A 29 3.59 -3.18 -1.55
CA GLU A 29 3.40 -1.80 -2.02
C GLU A 29 4.40 -1.42 -3.11
N ASP A 30 4.72 -2.36 -4.00
CA ASP A 30 5.67 -2.15 -5.11
C ASP A 30 4.98 -1.80 -6.44
N GLY A 31 3.65 -1.77 -6.46
CA GLY A 31 2.84 -1.45 -7.62
C GLY A 31 2.56 -2.64 -8.55
N VAL A 32 3.02 -3.85 -8.20
CA VAL A 32 2.88 -5.04 -9.05
C VAL A 32 2.54 -6.27 -8.20
N VAL A 33 1.33 -6.79 -8.37
CA VAL A 33 0.92 -8.01 -7.66
C VAL A 33 1.64 -9.23 -8.24
N ASN A 34 2.60 -9.77 -7.50
CA ASN A 34 3.46 -10.85 -7.98
C ASN A 34 3.81 -11.86 -6.86
N ILE A 35 4.81 -12.71 -7.12
CA ILE A 35 5.23 -13.75 -6.16
C ILE A 35 5.77 -13.17 -4.85
N LEU A 36 6.24 -11.93 -4.84
CA LEU A 36 6.71 -11.24 -3.64
C LEU A 36 5.56 -10.97 -2.65
N ASP A 37 4.36 -10.64 -3.14
CA ASP A 37 3.17 -10.46 -2.30
C ASP A 37 2.72 -11.77 -1.66
N VAL A 38 2.64 -12.82 -2.49
CA VAL A 38 2.30 -14.18 -2.04
C VAL A 38 3.31 -14.67 -1.00
N THR A 39 4.59 -14.42 -1.22
CA THR A 39 5.66 -14.78 -0.29
C THR A 39 5.53 -14.01 1.03
N SER A 40 5.17 -12.73 0.97
CA SER A 40 4.99 -11.88 2.16
C SER A 40 3.88 -12.39 3.07
N VAL A 41 2.76 -12.84 2.50
CA VAL A 41 1.67 -13.51 3.26
C VAL A 41 2.11 -14.87 3.77
N SER A 42 2.75 -15.68 2.91
CA SER A 42 3.15 -17.06 3.24
C SER A 42 4.10 -17.13 4.42
N GLN A 43 5.01 -16.15 4.56
CA GLN A 43 5.93 -16.05 5.70
C GLN A 43 5.24 -15.86 7.06
N LYS A 44 3.99 -15.40 7.05
CA LYS A 44 3.18 -15.13 8.25
C LYS A 44 2.01 -16.09 8.40
N CYS A 45 1.86 -17.06 7.49
CA CYS A 45 0.77 -18.04 7.51
C CYS A 45 0.74 -18.82 8.83
N GLY A 46 -0.46 -19.03 9.38
CA GLY A 46 -0.70 -19.68 10.66
C GLY A 46 -0.58 -18.76 11.87
N THR A 47 -0.39 -17.45 11.67
CA THR A 47 -0.39 -16.47 12.77
C THR A 47 -1.76 -15.82 12.95
N THR A 48 -2.03 -15.37 14.18
CA THR A 48 -3.21 -14.55 14.51
C THR A 48 -2.74 -13.14 14.80
N VAL A 49 -3.45 -12.16 14.27
CA VAL A 49 -3.15 -10.74 14.39
C VAL A 49 -4.37 -9.96 14.85
N SER A 50 -4.16 -8.73 15.28
CA SER A 50 -5.19 -7.85 15.82
C SER A 50 -5.08 -6.47 15.20
N LYS A 51 -6.11 -5.65 15.40
CA LYS A 51 -6.14 -4.29 14.85
C LYS A 51 -4.98 -3.43 15.38
N PRO A 52 -4.36 -2.59 14.54
CA PRO A 52 -4.59 -2.47 13.09
C PRO A 52 -4.04 -3.70 12.34
N TYR A 53 -4.86 -4.27 11.45
CA TYR A 53 -4.47 -5.48 10.73
C TYR A 53 -3.30 -5.20 9.78
N PRO A 54 -2.23 -6.00 9.84
CA PRO A 54 -1.08 -5.86 8.93
C PRO A 54 -1.48 -6.16 7.49
N ARG A 55 -0.68 -5.71 6.51
CA ARG A 55 -0.97 -5.92 5.07
C ARG A 55 -1.08 -7.39 4.69
N TYR A 56 -0.31 -8.26 5.36
CA TYR A 56 -0.30 -9.70 5.09
C TYR A 56 -1.53 -10.47 5.62
N ASP A 57 -2.34 -9.85 6.49
CA ASP A 57 -3.71 -10.31 6.79
C ASP A 57 -4.63 -9.54 5.86
N VAL A 58 -4.70 -9.99 4.60
CA VAL A 58 -5.23 -9.25 3.45
C VAL A 58 -6.73 -9.05 3.60
N ASN A 59 -7.45 -10.07 4.09
CA ASN A 59 -8.90 -10.02 4.29
C ASN A 59 -9.33 -9.37 5.63
N GLN A 60 -8.37 -9.07 6.52
CA GLN A 60 -8.58 -8.39 7.81
C GLN A 60 -9.47 -9.17 8.79
N ASP A 61 -9.41 -10.50 8.75
CA ASP A 61 -10.17 -11.36 9.66
C ASP A 61 -9.39 -11.69 10.95
N GLY A 62 -8.11 -11.32 11.02
CA GLY A 62 -7.24 -11.57 12.15
C GLY A 62 -6.51 -12.92 12.11
N ALA A 63 -6.69 -13.74 11.08
CA ALA A 63 -6.05 -15.03 10.91
C ALA A 63 -5.35 -15.12 9.56
N VAL A 64 -4.02 -15.11 9.56
CA VAL A 64 -3.24 -15.18 8.32
C VAL A 64 -3.25 -16.62 7.79
N ASN A 65 -3.98 -16.88 6.70
CA ASN A 65 -4.21 -18.21 6.20
C ASN A 65 -4.36 -18.27 4.66
N ILE A 66 -4.87 -19.39 4.14
CA ILE A 66 -5.04 -19.61 2.69
C ILE A 66 -6.03 -18.64 2.05
N LEU A 67 -6.95 -18.05 2.80
CA LEU A 67 -7.89 -17.04 2.31
C LEU A 67 -7.16 -15.77 1.88
N ASP A 68 -6.17 -15.33 2.67
CA ASP A 68 -5.31 -14.20 2.31
C ASP A 68 -4.51 -14.46 1.05
N LEU A 69 -3.90 -15.65 0.97
CA LEU A 69 -3.14 -16.09 -0.20
C LEU A 69 -4.02 -16.19 -1.46
N THR A 70 -5.25 -16.67 -1.31
CA THR A 70 -6.22 -16.75 -2.40
C THR A 70 -6.59 -15.35 -2.89
N LEU A 71 -6.73 -14.39 -1.97
CA LEU A 71 -7.05 -13.01 -2.32
C LEU A 71 -5.91 -12.36 -3.12
N VAL A 72 -4.64 -12.55 -2.72
CA VAL A 72 -3.48 -12.13 -3.52
C VAL A 72 -3.45 -12.84 -4.88
N GLY A 73 -3.68 -14.16 -4.88
CA GLY A 73 -3.69 -14.97 -6.10
C GLY A 73 -4.74 -14.56 -7.13
N ASN A 74 -5.90 -14.09 -6.68
CA ASN A 74 -6.97 -13.59 -7.57
C ASN A 74 -6.55 -12.34 -8.37
N HIS A 75 -5.59 -11.57 -7.86
CA HIS A 75 -5.07 -10.35 -8.47
C HIS A 75 -3.67 -10.53 -9.08
N PHE A 76 -3.18 -11.76 -9.17
CA PHE A 76 -1.81 -12.04 -9.60
C PHE A 76 -1.54 -11.53 -11.03
N GLY A 77 -0.49 -10.72 -11.19
CA GLY A 77 -0.10 -10.07 -12.44
C GLY A 77 -0.73 -8.70 -12.67
N GLU A 78 -1.55 -8.18 -11.75
CA GLU A 78 -2.08 -6.82 -11.84
C GLU A 78 -1.01 -5.76 -11.59
N LEU A 79 -1.11 -4.66 -12.33
CA LEU A 79 -0.37 -3.43 -12.06
C LEU A 79 -1.27 -2.49 -11.28
N VAL A 80 -0.81 -2.07 -10.11
CA VAL A 80 -1.43 -1.05 -9.28
C VAL A 80 -0.89 0.31 -9.69
N LYS A 81 -1.77 1.30 -9.83
CA LYS A 81 -1.45 2.68 -10.26
C LYS A 81 -2.05 3.71 -9.32
#